data_AF-A0A1G2DBG8-F1
#
_entry.id   AF-A0A1G2DBG8-F1
#
_cell.length_a   1.000
_cell.length_b   1.000
_cell.length_c   1.000
_cell.angle_alpha   90.00
_cell.angle_beta   90.00
_cell.angle_gamma   90.00
#
_symmetry.space_group_name_H-M   'P 1'
#
loop_
_entity.id
_entity.type
_entity.pdbx_description
1 polymer ?
#
loop_
_entity_poly.entity_id
_entity_poly.type
_entity_poly.pdbx_seq_one_letter_code
_entity_poly.pdbx_strand_id
1 'polypeptide(L)'
;MAILEEIKRFKRVPDLGEVGNGILYEMCRKYPYHKSAPEIIAKVWLIGRSYAVSIERSKRRKERKDAGQVSDDFYSDTVAPSFLKRDFDEILNNARNISVLIEDNLILILKIHKEAVDFIAKEITGDNKRSFVSKYLHFHFPALFFIYDSRVSGVMDDTFKEIGGTTKDVKRMRKSLGDYDRAYADFFIKCFCFFRFCKENDVPLNLRQVDSFLIRRANEKIRSRGESGTVTINFKNFCVQQIRHS
;
A
#
# COMPACT_ATOMS: atom_id res chain seq x y z
N MET A 1 4.43 -26.30 -9.28
CA MET A 1 3.58 -25.70 -8.23
C MET A 1 2.58 -24.74 -8.87
N ALA A 2 1.30 -24.76 -8.47
CA ALA A 2 0.25 -23.96 -9.12
C ALA A 2 0.55 -22.44 -9.12
N ILE A 3 1.12 -21.91 -8.03
CA ILE A 3 1.49 -20.50 -7.90
C ILE A 3 2.55 -20.05 -8.92
N LEU A 4 3.49 -20.91 -9.31
CA LEU A 4 4.52 -20.55 -10.30
C LEU A 4 3.90 -20.33 -11.69
N GLU A 5 2.93 -21.18 -12.07
CA GLU A 5 2.20 -21.00 -13.33
C GLU A 5 1.30 -19.77 -13.31
N GLU A 6 0.71 -19.46 -12.16
CA GLU A 6 -0.04 -18.21 -11.96
C GLU A 6 0.84 -16.98 -12.15
N ILE A 7 2.05 -16.96 -11.57
CA ILE A 7 3.03 -15.87 -11.73
C ILE A 7 3.43 -15.70 -13.21
N LYS A 8 3.70 -16.81 -13.92
CA LYS A 8 4.04 -16.76 -15.35
C LYS A 8 2.90 -16.17 -16.18
N ARG A 9 1.65 -16.53 -15.89
CA ARG A 9 0.47 -15.92 -16.54
C ARG A 9 0.35 -14.45 -16.17
N PHE A 10 0.57 -14.09 -14.91
CA PHE A 10 0.51 -12.72 -14.43
C PHE A 10 1.42 -11.79 -15.25
N LYS A 11 2.66 -12.21 -15.50
CA LYS A 11 3.67 -11.45 -16.25
C LYS A 11 3.31 -11.20 -17.72
N ARG A 12 2.38 -11.97 -18.29
CA ARG A 12 1.92 -11.80 -19.68
C ARG A 12 0.80 -10.77 -19.83
N VAL A 13 0.18 -10.36 -18.72
CA VAL A 13 -0.95 -9.44 -18.73
C VAL A 13 -0.47 -8.03 -18.37
N PRO A 14 -0.66 -7.03 -19.25
CA PRO A 14 -0.28 -5.64 -18.98
C PRO A 14 -0.89 -5.10 -17.68
N ASP A 15 -0.15 -4.27 -16.96
CA ASP A 15 -0.68 -3.54 -15.81
C ASP A 15 -1.39 -2.27 -16.30
N LEU A 16 -2.72 -2.28 -16.31
CA LEU A 16 -3.53 -1.12 -16.74
C LEU A 16 -3.25 0.15 -15.93
N GLY A 17 -2.71 0.02 -14.71
CA GLY A 17 -2.32 1.16 -13.88
C GLY A 17 -0.93 1.72 -14.18
N GLU A 18 -0.16 1.11 -15.08
CA GLU A 18 1.26 1.42 -15.32
C GLU A 18 1.48 2.90 -15.65
N VAL A 19 0.68 3.49 -16.55
CA VAL A 19 0.80 4.91 -16.93
C VAL A 19 0.57 5.83 -15.73
N GLY A 20 -0.52 5.60 -14.97
CA GLY A 20 -0.84 6.42 -13.80
C GLY A 20 0.24 6.31 -12.71
N ASN A 21 0.79 5.11 -12.49
CA ASN A 21 1.88 4.92 -11.55
C ASN A 21 3.18 5.55 -12.06
N GLY A 22 3.44 5.49 -13.37
CA GLY A 22 4.58 6.13 -14.02
C GLY A 22 4.64 7.62 -13.72
N ILE A 23 3.51 8.32 -13.77
CA ILE A 23 3.40 9.75 -13.40
C ILE A 23 3.79 9.97 -11.93
N LEU A 24 3.35 9.11 -11.01
CA LEU A 24 3.68 9.23 -9.59
C LEU A 24 5.17 8.96 -9.31
N TYR A 25 5.75 7.94 -9.95
CA TYR A 25 7.19 7.69 -9.87
C TYR A 25 8.01 8.84 -10.46
N GLU A 26 7.59 9.36 -11.61
CA GLU A 26 8.28 10.49 -12.24
C GLU A 26 8.25 11.73 -11.34
N MET A 27 7.11 12.03 -10.71
CA MET A 27 6.97 13.11 -9.74
C MET A 27 7.94 12.94 -8.57
N CYS A 28 7.99 11.76 -7.94
CA CYS A 28 8.91 11.50 -6.82
C CYS A 28 10.37 11.54 -7.25
N ARG A 29 10.70 11.09 -8.48
CA ARG A 29 12.05 11.18 -9.04
C ARG A 29 12.47 12.62 -9.34
N LYS A 30 11.55 13.44 -9.85
CA LYS A 30 11.78 14.85 -10.19
C LYS A 30 11.88 15.73 -8.94
N TYR A 31 11.09 15.42 -7.91
CA TYR A 31 11.05 16.14 -6.62
C TYR A 31 11.38 15.19 -5.45
N PRO A 32 12.61 14.68 -5.37
CA PRO A 32 12.98 13.62 -4.43
C PRO A 32 13.04 14.10 -2.96
N TYR A 33 13.12 15.40 -2.73
CA TYR A 33 13.18 16.04 -1.41
C TYR A 33 11.91 16.85 -1.12
N HIS A 34 11.77 17.36 0.10
CA HIS A 34 10.63 18.13 0.55
C HIS A 34 11.01 19.62 0.67
N LYS A 35 11.45 20.22 -0.44
CA LYS A 35 12.07 21.55 -0.46
C LYS A 35 11.07 22.71 -0.54
N SER A 36 9.87 22.46 -1.06
CA SER A 36 8.87 23.50 -1.24
C SER A 36 7.46 22.97 -0.93
N ALA A 37 6.59 23.86 -0.46
CA ALA A 37 5.20 23.51 -0.17
C ALA A 37 4.47 22.90 -1.39
N PRO A 38 4.59 23.45 -2.62
CA PRO A 38 3.94 22.87 -3.79
C PRO A 38 4.39 21.42 -4.08
N GLU A 39 5.68 21.12 -3.96
CA GLU A 39 6.20 19.76 -4.16
C GLU A 39 5.66 18.77 -3.13
N ILE A 40 5.62 19.19 -1.86
CA ILE A 40 5.12 18.37 -0.75
C ILE A 40 3.63 18.08 -0.97
N ILE A 41 2.84 19.14 -1.19
CA ILE A 41 1.39 19.03 -1.38
C ILE A 41 1.10 18.14 -2.57
N ALA A 42 1.74 18.35 -3.72
CA ALA A 42 1.54 17.52 -4.90
C ALA A 42 1.79 16.03 -4.61
N LYS A 43 2.92 15.69 -3.97
CA LYS A 43 3.26 14.30 -3.63
C LYS A 43 2.24 13.66 -2.70
N VAL A 44 1.95 14.32 -1.58
CA VAL A 44 1.05 13.80 -0.55
C VAL A 44 -0.37 13.67 -1.08
N TRP A 45 -0.83 14.68 -1.83
CA TRP A 45 -2.17 14.76 -2.38
C TRP A 45 -2.42 13.74 -3.48
N LEU A 46 -1.55 13.68 -4.49
CA LEU A 46 -1.72 12.78 -5.63
C LEU A 46 -1.59 11.32 -5.19
N ILE A 47 -0.56 10.97 -4.40
CA ILE A 47 -0.43 9.60 -3.88
C ILE A 47 -1.62 9.25 -2.98
N GLY A 48 -2.03 10.18 -2.11
CA GLY A 48 -3.18 10.03 -1.22
C GLY A 48 -4.47 9.70 -1.96
N ARG A 49 -4.81 10.49 -2.97
CA ARG A 49 -6.07 10.36 -3.71
C ARG A 49 -6.06 9.22 -4.72
N SER A 50 -4.99 9.04 -5.48
CA SER A 50 -4.88 7.96 -6.47
C SER A 50 -5.03 6.56 -5.85
N TYR A 51 -4.66 6.41 -4.58
CA TYR A 51 -4.73 5.14 -3.86
C TYR A 51 -5.80 5.10 -2.76
N ALA A 52 -6.70 6.09 -2.70
CA ALA A 52 -7.75 6.19 -1.70
C ALA A 52 -7.25 6.12 -0.24
N VAL A 53 -6.02 6.59 0.00
CA VAL A 53 -5.32 6.62 1.29
C VAL A 53 -5.03 8.05 1.75
N SER A 54 -5.90 9.00 1.40
CA SER A 54 -5.72 10.41 1.77
C SER A 54 -5.48 10.57 3.28
N ILE A 55 -4.41 11.28 3.63
CA ILE A 55 -4.07 11.59 5.02
C ILE A 55 -5.10 12.50 5.71
N GLU A 56 -5.89 13.21 4.91
CA GLU A 56 -6.99 14.11 5.34
C GLU A 56 -8.13 13.38 6.08
N ARG A 57 -8.21 12.05 5.93
CA ARG A 57 -9.19 11.18 6.61
C ARG A 57 -8.70 10.83 8.02
N SER A 58 -8.65 11.78 8.96
CA SER A 58 -8.11 11.56 10.33
C SER A 58 -9.14 11.76 11.45
N LYS A 59 -8.87 11.17 12.62
CA LYS A 59 -9.71 11.32 13.83
C LYS A 59 -9.68 12.74 14.40
N ARG A 60 -8.55 13.46 14.32
CA ARG A 60 -8.44 14.87 14.74
C ARG A 60 -9.46 15.78 14.05
N ARG A 61 -9.84 15.48 12.80
CA ARG A 61 -10.89 16.21 12.07
C ARG A 61 -12.32 15.90 12.52
N LYS A 62 -12.55 14.75 13.17
CA LYS A 62 -13.84 14.42 13.80
C LYS A 62 -14.00 15.10 15.16
N GLU A 63 -12.91 15.31 15.89
CA GLU A 63 -12.91 15.94 17.22
C GLU A 63 -12.95 17.47 17.12
N ARG A 64 -12.28 18.04 16.11
CA ARG A 64 -12.46 19.44 15.74
C ARG A 64 -13.82 19.58 15.04
N LYS A 65 -14.82 20.15 15.71
CA LYS A 65 -16.09 20.59 15.10
C LYS A 65 -15.87 21.77 14.13
N ASP A 66 -14.86 21.69 13.27
CA ASP A 66 -14.49 22.75 12.34
C ASP A 66 -15.31 22.56 11.07
N ALA A 67 -16.60 22.88 11.15
CA ALA A 67 -17.57 22.86 10.05
C ALA A 67 -17.27 23.91 8.94
N GLY A 68 -16.03 24.40 8.84
CA GLY A 68 -15.62 25.45 7.92
C GLY A 68 -14.16 25.41 7.44
N GLN A 69 -13.37 24.38 7.79
CA GLN A 69 -12.02 24.24 7.21
C GLN A 69 -12.12 23.69 5.79
N VAL A 70 -11.69 24.48 4.80
CA VAL A 70 -11.59 24.04 3.41
C VAL A 70 -10.57 22.89 3.36
N SER A 71 -10.83 21.86 2.53
CA SER A 71 -9.94 20.70 2.48
C SER A 71 -8.50 21.05 2.11
N ASP A 72 -8.32 22.14 1.36
CA ASP A 72 -7.03 22.61 0.86
C ASP A 72 -6.21 23.30 1.95
N ASP A 73 -6.85 23.97 2.92
CA ASP A 73 -6.20 24.62 4.07
C ASP A 73 -5.40 23.61 4.90
N PHE A 74 -5.87 22.36 5.00
CA PHE A 74 -5.13 21.29 5.68
C PHE A 74 -3.76 21.04 5.03
N TYR A 75 -3.68 21.11 3.70
CA TYR A 75 -2.44 20.88 2.97
C TYR A 75 -1.48 22.06 3.10
N SER A 76 -1.98 23.29 3.02
CA SER A 76 -1.16 24.51 3.17
C SER A 76 -0.73 24.76 4.62
N ASP A 77 -1.60 24.49 5.60
CA ASP A 77 -1.41 24.95 6.97
C ASP A 77 -0.82 23.88 7.88
N THR A 78 -1.04 22.60 7.54
CA THR A 78 -0.56 21.47 8.35
C THR A 78 0.48 20.65 7.58
N VAL A 79 0.13 20.13 6.41
CA VAL A 79 0.99 19.16 5.70
C VAL A 79 2.30 19.80 5.26
N ALA A 80 2.27 20.82 4.40
CA ALA A 80 3.49 21.44 3.90
C ALA A 80 4.40 21.96 5.02
N PRO A 81 3.90 22.72 6.01
CA PRO A 81 4.73 23.21 7.11
C PRO A 81 5.36 22.07 7.93
N SER A 82 4.65 20.96 8.17
CA SER A 82 5.20 19.83 8.93
C SER A 82 6.39 19.20 8.20
N PHE A 83 6.27 18.95 6.89
CA PHE A 83 7.37 18.38 6.11
C PHE A 83 8.55 19.36 5.92
N LEU A 84 8.29 20.67 5.91
CA LEU A 84 9.34 21.69 5.78
C LEU A 84 10.17 21.88 7.06
N LYS A 85 9.69 21.46 8.23
CA LYS A 85 10.38 21.58 9.53
C LYS A 85 11.59 20.64 9.69
N ARG A 86 12.26 20.29 8.58
CA ARG A 86 13.55 19.59 8.44
C ARG A 86 13.66 18.10 8.80
N ASP A 87 12.74 17.51 9.55
CA ASP A 87 12.98 16.14 10.04
C ASP A 87 12.65 15.01 9.05
N PHE A 88 11.78 15.24 8.04
CA PHE A 88 11.30 14.11 7.23
C PHE A 88 12.31 13.61 6.20
N ASP A 89 13.07 14.50 5.54
CA ASP A 89 14.10 14.07 4.58
C ASP A 89 15.27 13.36 5.28
N GLU A 90 15.52 13.64 6.56
CA GLU A 90 16.53 12.93 7.36
C GLU A 90 16.14 11.47 7.57
N ILE A 91 14.87 11.19 7.86
CA ILE A 91 14.31 9.83 7.91
C ILE A 91 14.56 9.11 6.57
N LEU A 92 14.32 9.80 5.45
CA LEU A 92 14.44 9.22 4.12
C LEU A 92 15.88 9.08 3.61
N ASN A 93 16.84 9.87 4.11
CA ASN A 93 18.22 9.84 3.63
C ASN A 93 18.86 8.46 3.76
N ASN A 94 18.51 7.71 4.82
CA ASN A 94 18.96 6.34 5.01
C ASN A 94 18.50 5.40 3.87
N ALA A 95 17.33 5.63 3.27
CA ALA A 95 16.84 4.85 2.13
C ALA A 95 17.56 5.20 0.82
N ARG A 96 18.02 6.45 0.65
CA ARG A 96 18.57 6.96 -0.62
C ARG A 96 19.83 6.22 -1.08
N ASN A 97 20.62 5.72 -0.12
CA ASN A 97 21.85 5.00 -0.41
C ASN A 97 21.64 3.49 -0.64
N ILE A 98 20.38 3.03 -0.63
CA ILE A 98 20.03 1.63 -0.81
C ILE A 98 19.38 1.45 -2.18
N SER A 99 20.04 0.72 -3.07
CA SER A 99 19.55 0.47 -4.43
C SER A 99 18.71 -0.80 -4.56
N VAL A 100 18.83 -1.73 -3.61
CA VAL A 100 18.20 -3.05 -3.67
C VAL A 100 17.78 -3.53 -2.29
N LEU A 101 16.60 -4.15 -2.22
CA LEU A 101 16.12 -4.83 -1.03
C LEU A 101 16.85 -6.17 -0.84
N ILE A 102 17.57 -6.31 0.27
CA ILE A 102 18.31 -7.52 0.66
C ILE A 102 18.15 -7.80 2.15
N GLU A 103 18.57 -8.98 2.61
CA GLU A 103 18.40 -9.39 4.00
C GLU A 103 19.09 -8.44 5.01
N ASP A 104 20.28 -7.94 4.64
CA ASP A 104 21.10 -7.07 5.50
C ASP A 104 20.45 -5.71 5.80
N ASN A 105 19.54 -5.24 4.94
CA ASN A 105 18.92 -3.92 5.11
C ASN A 105 17.47 -3.96 5.63
N LEU A 106 16.89 -5.14 5.89
CA LEU A 106 15.50 -5.26 6.35
C LEU A 106 15.21 -4.47 7.63
N ILE A 107 16.15 -4.49 8.59
CA ILE A 107 16.05 -3.74 9.86
C ILE A 107 15.93 -2.24 9.58
N LEU A 108 16.79 -1.72 8.69
CA LEU A 108 16.80 -0.31 8.33
C LEU A 108 15.53 0.09 7.58
N ILE A 109 15.04 -0.74 6.65
CA ILE A 109 13.80 -0.48 5.91
C ILE A 109 12.59 -0.42 6.85
N LEU A 110 12.46 -1.37 7.78
CA LEU A 110 11.37 -1.36 8.76
C LEU A 110 11.47 -0.18 9.74
N LYS A 111 12.69 0.21 10.13
CA LYS A 111 12.94 1.40 10.94
C LYS A 111 12.48 2.68 10.23
N ILE A 112 12.89 2.89 8.97
CA ILE A 112 12.49 4.05 8.15
C ILE A 112 10.96 4.10 8.03
N HIS A 113 10.32 2.97 7.76
CA HIS A 113 8.85 2.94 7.69
C HIS A 113 8.21 3.32 9.03
N LYS A 114 8.71 2.81 10.16
CA LYS A 114 8.19 3.15 11.50
C LYS A 114 8.36 4.64 11.81
N GLU A 115 9.53 5.19 11.57
CA GLU A 115 9.83 6.62 11.78
C GLU A 115 8.93 7.51 10.92
N ALA A 116 8.72 7.15 9.65
CA ALA A 116 7.81 7.87 8.78
C ALA A 116 6.35 7.78 9.25
N VAL A 117 5.88 6.61 9.72
CA VAL A 117 4.54 6.48 10.33
C VAL A 117 4.41 7.35 11.57
N ASP A 118 5.41 7.34 12.44
CA ASP A 118 5.39 8.12 13.68
C ASP A 118 5.40 9.62 13.41
N PHE A 119 6.19 10.08 12.43
CA PHE A 119 6.19 11.47 11.99
C PHE A 119 4.79 11.90 11.49
N ILE A 120 4.18 11.14 10.57
CA ILE A 120 2.84 11.47 10.05
C ILE A 120 1.78 11.42 11.15
N ALA A 121 1.90 10.49 12.10
CA ALA A 121 0.97 10.40 13.22
C ALA A 121 1.12 11.60 14.18
N LYS A 122 2.35 11.96 14.56
CA LYS A 122 2.61 13.01 15.56
C LYS A 122 2.39 14.41 14.99
N GLU A 123 2.98 14.70 13.85
CA GLU A 123 3.03 16.06 13.29
C GLU A 123 1.78 16.43 12.49
N ILE A 124 1.14 15.45 11.84
CA ILE A 124 0.12 15.76 10.83
C ILE A 124 -1.28 15.30 11.24
N THR A 125 -1.47 14.00 11.53
CA THR A 125 -2.83 13.43 11.51
C THR A 125 -3.37 12.99 12.87
N GLY A 126 -2.51 12.73 13.86
CA GLY A 126 -2.89 12.11 15.13
C GLY A 126 -3.28 10.64 15.00
N ASP A 127 -3.02 9.99 13.87
CA ASP A 127 -3.51 8.64 13.57
C ASP A 127 -2.46 7.82 12.83
N ASN A 128 -2.50 6.50 12.97
CA ASN A 128 -1.56 5.62 12.29
C ASN A 128 -1.92 5.53 10.79
N LYS A 129 -1.13 6.21 9.95
CA LYS A 129 -1.30 6.25 8.49
C LYS A 129 -0.41 5.23 7.75
N ARG A 130 -0.24 4.02 8.29
CA ARG A 130 0.54 2.90 7.69
C ARG A 130 0.34 2.72 6.18
N SER A 131 -0.91 2.61 5.74
CA SER A 131 -1.22 2.37 4.31
C SER A 131 -0.74 3.52 3.42
N PHE A 132 -0.90 4.76 3.86
CA PHE A 132 -0.38 5.93 3.16
C PHE A 132 1.16 5.91 3.14
N VAL A 133 1.80 5.73 4.29
CA VAL A 133 3.27 5.75 4.40
C VAL A 133 3.92 4.68 3.54
N SER A 134 3.41 3.45 3.55
CA SER A 134 3.94 2.38 2.69
C SER A 134 3.92 2.75 1.20
N LYS A 135 2.85 3.40 0.73
CA LYS A 135 2.70 3.84 -0.66
C LYS A 135 3.59 5.04 -0.95
N TYR A 136 3.62 6.01 -0.03
CA TYR A 136 4.50 7.17 -0.14
C TYR A 136 5.96 6.74 -0.29
N LEU A 137 6.43 5.86 0.59
CA LEU A 137 7.79 5.31 0.54
C LEU A 137 8.02 4.45 -0.70
N HIS A 138 7.05 3.67 -1.15
CA HIS A 138 7.14 2.90 -2.39
C HIS A 138 7.34 3.80 -3.62
N PHE A 139 6.65 4.94 -3.72
CA PHE A 139 6.83 5.86 -4.84
C PHE A 139 8.18 6.60 -4.79
N HIS A 140 8.71 6.88 -3.60
CA HIS A 140 10.05 7.44 -3.44
C HIS A 140 11.17 6.41 -3.65
N PHE A 141 10.96 5.17 -3.23
CA PHE A 141 11.96 4.10 -3.20
C PHE A 141 11.35 2.76 -3.68
N PRO A 142 11.03 2.64 -4.97
CA PRO A 142 10.29 1.48 -5.51
C PRO A 142 11.04 0.14 -5.40
N ALA A 143 12.36 0.18 -5.19
CA ALA A 143 13.18 -1.01 -5.00
C ALA A 143 13.23 -1.50 -3.54
N LEU A 144 12.64 -0.77 -2.58
CA LEU A 144 12.82 -1.03 -1.14
C LEU A 144 11.53 -1.31 -0.37
N PHE A 145 10.41 -0.68 -0.72
CA PHE A 145 9.17 -0.79 0.05
C PHE A 145 8.06 -1.47 -0.73
N PHE A 146 7.31 -2.36 -0.07
CA PHE A 146 6.07 -2.93 -0.59
C PHE A 146 4.88 -2.05 -0.26
N ILE A 147 3.87 -2.03 -1.15
CA ILE A 147 2.61 -1.35 -0.92
C ILE A 147 1.76 -2.14 0.07
N TYR A 148 1.47 -1.54 1.22
CA TYR A 148 0.54 -2.11 2.18
C TYR A 148 -0.88 -1.59 1.91
N ASP A 149 -1.81 -2.52 1.69
CA ASP A 149 -3.25 -2.26 1.59
C ASP A 149 -4.00 -3.35 2.39
N SER A 150 -5.06 -2.98 3.12
CA SER A 150 -5.79 -3.94 3.94
C SER A 150 -6.41 -5.08 3.11
N ARG A 151 -6.73 -4.83 1.84
CA ARG A 151 -7.26 -5.84 0.91
C ARG A 151 -6.21 -6.88 0.52
N VAL A 152 -4.94 -6.47 0.38
CA VAL A 152 -3.88 -7.40 -0.03
C VAL A 152 -3.34 -8.22 1.14
N SER A 153 -3.44 -7.74 2.37
CA SER A 153 -2.93 -8.46 3.55
C SER A 153 -3.51 -9.87 3.67
N GLY A 154 -4.82 -10.04 3.44
CA GLY A 154 -5.46 -11.35 3.51
C GLY A 154 -5.07 -12.30 2.38
N VAL A 155 -4.75 -11.77 1.20
CA VAL A 155 -4.25 -12.58 0.07
C VAL A 155 -2.78 -12.94 0.26
N MET A 156 -1.98 -12.04 0.84
CA MET A 156 -0.59 -12.34 1.17
C MET A 156 -0.50 -13.49 2.18
N ASP A 157 -1.43 -13.61 3.12
CA ASP A 157 -1.47 -14.76 4.03
C ASP A 157 -1.66 -16.10 3.30
N ASP A 158 -2.56 -16.14 2.32
CA ASP A 158 -2.81 -17.35 1.51
C ASP A 158 -1.61 -17.64 0.60
N THR A 159 -1.08 -16.61 -0.07
CA THR A 159 0.11 -16.68 -0.94
C THR A 159 1.33 -17.19 -0.18
N PHE A 160 1.54 -16.70 1.05
CA PHE A 160 2.66 -17.10 1.89
C PHE A 160 2.57 -18.57 2.32
N LYS A 161 1.37 -19.09 2.57
CA LYS A 161 1.16 -20.52 2.85
C LYS A 161 1.39 -21.38 1.62
N GLU A 162 0.97 -20.94 0.43
CA GLU A 162 1.17 -21.65 -0.84
C GLU A 162 2.65 -21.87 -1.18
N ILE A 163 3.54 -20.95 -0.76
CA ILE A 163 5.00 -21.11 -0.88
C ILE A 163 5.63 -21.87 0.31
N GLY A 164 4.82 -22.45 1.20
CA GLY A 164 5.26 -23.24 2.35
C GLY A 164 5.60 -22.45 3.61
N GLY A 165 5.36 -21.14 3.63
CA GLY A 165 5.63 -20.28 4.79
C GLY A 165 4.63 -20.48 5.93
N THR A 166 5.10 -20.32 7.17
CA THR A 166 4.24 -20.45 8.37
C THR A 166 4.26 -19.21 9.27
N THR A 167 3.24 -19.06 10.10
CA THR A 167 3.20 -18.00 11.12
C THR A 167 4.39 -18.08 12.10
N LYS A 168 4.98 -19.27 12.31
CA LYS A 168 6.17 -19.44 13.13
C LYS A 168 7.39 -18.80 12.46
N ASP A 169 7.53 -18.92 11.14
CA ASP A 169 8.62 -18.30 10.37
C ASP A 169 8.57 -16.78 10.47
N VAL A 170 7.38 -16.19 10.28
CA VAL A 170 7.18 -14.73 10.40
C VAL A 170 7.52 -14.25 11.80
N LYS A 171 7.07 -14.96 12.84
CA LYS A 171 7.39 -14.62 14.24
C LYS A 171 8.89 -14.69 14.52
N ARG A 172 9.59 -15.72 14.01
CA ARG A 172 11.04 -15.88 14.16
C ARG A 172 11.79 -14.72 13.52
N MET A 173 11.46 -14.40 12.26
CA MET A 173 12.08 -13.28 11.53
C MET A 173 11.77 -11.93 12.18
N ARG A 174 10.53 -11.68 12.59
CA ARG A 174 10.20 -10.41 13.26
C ARG A 174 10.97 -10.23 14.57
N LYS A 175 11.16 -11.31 15.34
CA LYS A 175 11.95 -11.26 16.58
C LYS A 175 13.41 -10.87 16.32
N SER A 176 14.01 -11.30 15.21
CA SER A 176 15.37 -10.92 14.85
C SER A 176 15.46 -9.51 14.27
N LEU A 177 14.36 -8.96 13.74
CA LEU A 177 14.31 -7.62 13.17
C LEU A 177 14.11 -6.54 14.24
N GLY A 178 13.32 -6.81 15.28
CA GLY A 178 13.08 -5.87 16.39
C GLY A 178 11.61 -5.49 16.58
N ASP A 179 11.35 -4.47 17.39
CA ASP A 179 9.99 -3.96 17.63
C ASP A 179 9.67 -2.77 16.72
N TYR A 180 8.88 -3.04 15.67
CA TYR A 180 8.42 -2.07 14.68
C TYR A 180 6.90 -2.11 14.57
N ASP A 181 6.32 -1.38 13.61
CA ASP A 181 4.90 -1.54 13.29
C ASP A 181 4.61 -3.01 12.94
N ARG A 182 4.02 -3.74 13.89
CA ARG A 182 3.85 -5.19 13.78
C ARG A 182 3.06 -5.61 12.55
N ALA A 183 2.00 -4.89 12.22
CA ALA A 183 1.15 -5.25 11.09
C ALA A 183 1.88 -5.03 9.76
N TYR A 184 2.63 -3.93 9.62
CA TYR A 184 3.46 -3.73 8.43
C TYR A 184 4.63 -4.70 8.39
N ALA A 185 5.32 -4.95 9.50
CA ALA A 185 6.46 -5.86 9.56
C ALA A 185 6.06 -7.30 9.20
N ASP A 186 4.96 -7.81 9.76
CA ASP A 186 4.45 -9.15 9.44
C ASP A 186 4.06 -9.25 7.94
N PHE A 187 3.51 -8.19 7.35
CA PHE A 187 3.22 -8.12 5.91
C PHE A 187 4.51 -8.07 5.07
N PHE A 188 5.42 -7.17 5.41
CA PHE A 188 6.69 -6.94 4.71
C PHE A 188 7.55 -8.20 4.66
N ILE A 189 7.66 -8.92 5.77
CA ILE A 189 8.38 -10.21 5.84
C ILE A 189 7.79 -11.21 4.84
N LYS A 190 6.46 -11.35 4.79
CA LYS A 190 5.80 -12.27 3.86
C LYS A 190 6.06 -11.88 2.40
N CYS A 191 5.95 -10.60 2.08
CA CYS A 191 6.27 -10.08 0.75
C CYS A 191 7.73 -10.31 0.38
N PHE A 192 8.66 -10.10 1.32
CA PHE A 192 10.08 -10.34 1.10
C PHE A 192 10.39 -11.83 0.84
N CYS A 193 9.80 -12.73 1.63
CA CYS A 193 9.91 -14.17 1.40
C CYS A 193 9.33 -14.58 0.04
N PHE A 194 8.18 -14.02 -0.36
CA PHE A 194 7.59 -14.29 -1.67
C PHE A 194 8.44 -13.74 -2.82
N PHE A 195 8.99 -12.53 -2.67
CA PHE A 195 9.94 -11.92 -3.61
C PHE A 195 11.18 -12.81 -3.80
N ARG A 196 11.76 -13.32 -2.71
CA ARG A 196 12.88 -14.27 -2.76
C ARG A 196 12.50 -15.58 -3.42
N PHE A 197 11.35 -16.17 -3.04
CA PHE A 197 10.83 -17.39 -3.65
C PHE A 197 10.71 -17.26 -5.17
N CYS A 198 10.18 -16.12 -5.66
CA CYS A 198 10.08 -15.86 -7.10
C CYS A 198 11.44 -15.83 -7.78
N LYS A 199 12.44 -15.20 -7.15
CA LYS A 199 13.82 -15.16 -7.66
C LYS A 199 14.48 -16.53 -7.67
N GLU A 200 14.31 -17.31 -6.61
CA GLU A 200 14.89 -18.65 -6.44
C GLU A 200 14.25 -19.70 -7.37
N ASN A 201 13.03 -19.45 -7.88
CA ASN A 201 12.31 -20.33 -8.81
C ASN A 201 12.29 -19.81 -10.27
N ASP A 202 13.25 -18.95 -10.64
CA ASP A 202 13.42 -18.41 -12.01
C ASP A 202 12.16 -17.72 -12.59
N VAL A 203 11.37 -17.10 -11.72
CA VAL A 203 10.24 -16.24 -12.09
C VAL A 203 10.37 -14.87 -11.42
N PRO A 204 11.50 -14.16 -11.57
CA PRO A 204 11.78 -12.95 -10.81
C PRO A 204 10.70 -11.89 -11.06
N LEU A 205 10.24 -11.28 -9.96
CA LEU A 205 9.35 -10.13 -9.94
C LEU A 205 10.11 -8.98 -9.29
N ASN A 206 9.95 -7.74 -9.78
CA ASN A 206 10.31 -6.58 -8.98
C ASN A 206 9.27 -6.32 -7.88
N LEU A 207 9.56 -5.45 -6.91
CA LEU A 207 8.65 -5.18 -5.79
C LEU A 207 7.27 -4.70 -6.27
N ARG A 208 7.23 -3.86 -7.30
CA ARG A 208 5.96 -3.39 -7.86
C ARG A 208 5.15 -4.52 -8.50
N GLN A 209 5.81 -5.47 -9.16
CA GLN A 209 5.15 -6.65 -9.71
C GLN A 209 4.63 -7.57 -8.60
N VAL A 210 5.31 -7.67 -7.46
CA VAL A 210 4.77 -8.34 -6.26
C VAL A 210 3.48 -7.64 -5.80
N ASP A 211 3.49 -6.31 -5.67
CA ASP A 211 2.31 -5.54 -5.27
C ASP A 211 1.15 -5.73 -6.26
N SER A 212 1.41 -5.58 -7.57
CA SER A 212 0.38 -5.74 -8.62
C SER A 212 -0.15 -7.18 -8.68
N PHE A 213 0.68 -8.19 -8.43
CA PHE A 213 0.25 -9.59 -8.32
C PHE A 213 -0.74 -9.80 -7.17
N LEU A 214 -0.39 -9.29 -5.98
CA LEU A 214 -1.25 -9.40 -4.79
C LEU A 214 -2.57 -8.63 -4.95
N ILE A 215 -2.54 -7.45 -5.57
CA ILE A 215 -3.75 -6.67 -5.89
C ILE A 215 -4.65 -7.46 -6.85
N ARG A 216 -4.08 -8.09 -7.89
CA ARG A 216 -4.86 -8.89 -8.85
C ARG A 216 -5.56 -10.05 -8.17
N ARG A 217 -4.82 -10.83 -7.36
CA ARG A 217 -5.40 -11.92 -6.55
C ARG A 217 -6.47 -11.42 -5.56
N ALA A 218 -6.28 -10.25 -4.96
CA ALA A 218 -7.29 -9.64 -4.08
C ALA A 218 -8.57 -9.28 -4.84
N ASN A 219 -8.45 -8.71 -6.04
CA ASN A 219 -9.59 -8.38 -6.89
C ASN A 219 -10.33 -9.64 -7.36
N GLU A 220 -9.60 -10.69 -7.74
CA GLU A 220 -10.18 -11.98 -8.13
C GLU A 220 -10.94 -12.64 -6.97
N LYS A 221 -10.38 -12.60 -5.75
CA LYS A 221 -11.04 -13.08 -4.54
C LYS A 221 -12.32 -12.29 -4.21
N ILE A 222 -12.37 -11.00 -4.53
CA ILE A 222 -13.59 -10.18 -4.38
C ILE A 222 -14.63 -10.57 -5.42
N ARG A 223 -14.23 -10.75 -6.69
CA ARG A 223 -15.12 -11.16 -7.79
C ARG A 223 -15.77 -12.51 -7.51
N SER A 224 -14.98 -13.51 -7.09
CA SER A 224 -15.50 -14.86 -6.79
C SER A 224 -16.48 -14.87 -5.60
N ARG A 225 -16.28 -14.00 -4.60
CA ARG A 225 -17.24 -13.81 -3.51
C ARG A 225 -18.52 -13.13 -3.97
N GLY A 226 -18.41 -12.17 -4.90
CA GLY A 226 -19.57 -11.52 -5.51
C GLY A 226 -20.41 -12.51 -6.32
N GLU A 227 -19.78 -13.37 -7.11
CA GLU A 227 -20.46 -14.42 -7.91
C GLU A 227 -21.12 -15.49 -7.03
N SER A 228 -20.52 -15.82 -5.89
CA SER A 228 -21.11 -16.78 -4.91
C SER A 228 -22.29 -16.18 -4.12
N GLY A 229 -22.49 -14.86 -4.18
CA GLY A 229 -23.56 -14.12 -3.48
C GLY A 229 -24.80 -13.83 -4.33
N THR A 230 -24.81 -14.16 -5.62
CA THR A 230 -25.89 -13.84 -6.56
C THR A 230 -26.72 -15.05 -6.99
N VAL A 231 -27.02 -15.97 -6.06
CA VAL A 231 -28.07 -16.99 -6.27
C VAL A 231 -29.08 -16.96 -5.12
N THR A 232 -29.96 -15.97 -5.17
CA THR A 232 -31.38 -16.15 -4.88
C THR A 232 -32.16 -15.33 -5.88
N ILE A 233 -32.26 -15.81 -7.13
CA ILE A 233 -33.34 -15.36 -8.01
C ILE A 233 -34.61 -15.98 -7.44
N ASN A 234 -35.34 -15.20 -6.64
CA ASN A 234 -36.64 -15.58 -6.15
C ASN A 234 -37.65 -15.46 -7.32
N PHE A 235 -37.79 -16.54 -8.07
CA PHE A 235 -38.65 -16.70 -9.26
C PHE A 235 -40.17 -16.66 -8.95
N LYS A 236 -40.61 -15.89 -7.94
CA LYS A 236 -42.02 -15.85 -7.52
C LYS A 236 -42.77 -14.53 -7.73
N ASN A 237 -42.13 -13.46 -8.19
CA ASN A 237 -42.82 -12.16 -8.36
C ASN A 237 -42.81 -11.59 -9.79
N PHE A 238 -42.73 -12.43 -10.83
CA PHE A 238 -43.03 -12.01 -12.20
C PHE A 238 -44.20 -12.80 -12.78
N CYS A 239 -45.29 -12.84 -12.01
CA CYS A 239 -46.61 -13.14 -12.53
C CYS A 239 -47.57 -12.17 -11.84
N VAL A 240 -48.45 -11.54 -12.62
CA VAL A 240 -49.38 -10.45 -12.24
C VAL A 240 -48.79 -9.04 -12.28
N GLN A 241 -48.74 -8.44 -13.47
CA GLN A 241 -49.38 -7.14 -13.77
C GLN A 241 -49.14 -6.78 -15.25
N GLN A 242 -49.93 -7.37 -16.14
CA GLN A 242 -50.20 -6.78 -17.45
C GLN A 242 -51.52 -7.31 -18.04
N ILE A 243 -52.61 -7.14 -17.28
CA ILE A 243 -53.98 -7.08 -17.83
C ILE A 243 -54.74 -6.08 -16.97
N ARG A 244 -55.46 -5.16 -17.63
CA ARG A 244 -56.44 -4.17 -17.13
C ARG A 244 -55.92 -2.73 -16.99
N HIS A 245 -55.94 -2.01 -18.11
CA HIS A 245 -56.73 -0.79 -18.26
C HIS A 245 -57.07 -0.58 -19.75
N SER A 246 -58.21 -1.16 -20.15
CA SER A 246 -59.27 -0.40 -20.82
C SER A 246 -60.24 0.05 -19.75
#